data_AF-A0AAW5THX4-F1
#
_entry.id   AF-A0AAW5THX4-F1
#
_cell.length_a   1.000
_cell.length_b   1.000
_cell.length_c   1.000
_cell.angle_alpha   90.00
_cell.angle_beta   90.00
_cell.angle_gamma   90.00
#
_symmetry.space_group_name_H-M   'P 1'
#
loop_
_entity.id
_entity.type
_entity.pdbx_description
1 polymer ?
#
loop_
_entity_poly.entity_id
_entity_poly.type
_entity_poly.pdbx_seq_one_letter_code
_entity_poly.pdbx_strand_id
1 'polypeptide(L)'
;MVFSNENCLKQLLDTIVNNPGDKSLPKIFYELSQKASSILTRTDVIAKCIYEYTDEEVEKLKNFFREDVPLNEPSFQGLQMQLECVGNSYSLDNFGKFQVSVNLACVQREFLKNNMVSAKEIAKEANRVANEALELKTKIYSEFIAILGIFTAISFMSMGSLQMLGDLFKDVKDPTTVSIGYAMIVGGIYIVIMYVFVIIMFVGMKRVVGNGDEYDFSTEICAIALIAVATLIGAGLLICGHLISGLMFITLDIVGIIIAFLVPQKSPNNA
;
A
#
# COMPACT_ATOMS: atom_id res chain seq x y z
N MET A 1 40.95 -40.13 17.35
CA MET A 1 40.54 -39.68 16.00
C MET A 1 39.06 -40.01 15.84
N VAL A 2 38.19 -39.03 16.05
CA VAL A 2 36.74 -39.16 15.89
C VAL A 2 36.44 -38.95 14.41
N PHE A 3 36.54 -40.00 13.60
CA PHE A 3 35.86 -40.02 12.31
C PHE A 3 34.37 -39.86 12.64
N SER A 4 33.80 -38.68 12.38
CA SER A 4 32.46 -38.35 12.84
C SER A 4 31.46 -39.34 12.23
N ASN A 5 30.77 -40.09 13.09
CA ASN A 5 29.73 -41.05 12.69
C ASN A 5 28.68 -40.42 11.75
N GLU A 6 28.50 -39.09 11.80
CA GLU A 6 27.64 -38.30 10.91
C GLU A 6 28.07 -38.36 9.44
N ASN A 7 29.37 -38.41 9.15
CA ASN A 7 29.87 -38.52 7.77
C ASN A 7 29.58 -39.90 7.18
N CYS A 8 29.65 -40.97 7.99
CA CYS A 8 29.26 -42.32 7.54
C CYS A 8 27.75 -42.41 7.30
N LEU A 9 26.93 -41.74 8.11
CA LEU A 9 25.49 -41.66 7.89
C LEU A 9 25.16 -40.90 6.59
N LYS A 10 25.84 -39.77 6.34
CA LYS A 10 25.69 -39.01 5.10
C LYS A 10 26.13 -39.83 3.88
N GLN A 11 27.25 -40.53 3.97
CA GLN A 11 27.70 -41.45 2.91
C GLN A 11 26.70 -42.58 2.64
N LEU A 12 26.08 -43.15 3.68
CA LEU A 12 25.03 -44.16 3.53
C LEU A 12 23.83 -43.57 2.78
N LEU A 13 23.32 -42.42 3.21
CA LEU A 13 22.20 -41.74 2.56
C LEU A 13 22.53 -41.34 1.12
N ASP A 14 23.73 -40.80 0.86
CA ASP A 14 24.20 -40.44 -0.47
C ASP A 14 24.32 -41.68 -1.38
N THR A 15 24.75 -42.83 -0.82
CA THR A 15 24.81 -44.10 -1.57
C THR A 15 23.42 -44.60 -1.92
N ILE A 16 22.45 -44.49 -1.00
CA ILE A 16 21.04 -44.84 -1.26
C ILE A 16 20.45 -43.94 -2.36
N VAL A 17 20.72 -42.63 -2.31
CA VAL A 17 20.18 -41.66 -3.27
C VAL A 17 20.79 -41.84 -4.67
N ASN A 18 22.11 -42.06 -4.75
CA ASN A 18 22.83 -42.09 -6.03
C ASN A 18 22.94 -43.49 -6.64
N ASN A 19 22.99 -44.54 -5.81
CA ASN A 19 23.16 -45.92 -6.25
C ASN A 19 22.42 -46.92 -5.33
N PRO A 20 21.07 -46.95 -5.38
CA PRO A 20 20.25 -47.74 -4.45
C PRO A 20 20.47 -49.26 -4.56
N GLY A 21 21.04 -49.75 -5.69
CA GLY A 21 21.37 -51.15 -5.92
C GLY A 21 22.81 -51.55 -5.54
N ASP A 22 23.54 -50.67 -4.85
CA ASP A 22 24.93 -50.94 -4.49
C ASP A 22 25.06 -52.17 -3.56
N LYS A 23 25.82 -53.18 -4.00
CA LYS A 23 26.06 -54.41 -3.25
C LYS A 23 26.82 -54.18 -1.93
N SER A 24 27.42 -53.00 -1.73
CA SER A 24 28.09 -52.61 -0.49
C SER A 24 27.12 -52.09 0.58
N LEU A 25 25.87 -51.71 0.23
CA LEU A 25 24.87 -51.18 1.17
C LEU A 25 24.63 -52.08 2.39
N PRO A 26 24.40 -53.41 2.26
CA PRO A 26 24.21 -54.28 3.41
C PRO A 26 25.42 -54.28 4.35
N LYS A 27 26.63 -54.24 3.78
CA LYS A 27 27.89 -54.25 4.56
C LYS A 27 28.11 -52.92 5.28
N ILE A 28 27.92 -51.79 4.59
CA ILE A 28 28.05 -50.45 5.17
C ILE A 28 27.04 -50.30 6.32
N PHE A 29 25.81 -50.76 6.12
CA PHE A 29 24.77 -50.70 7.14
C PHE A 29 25.10 -51.59 8.34
N TYR A 30 25.53 -52.83 8.10
CA TYR A 30 25.91 -53.75 9.18
C TYR A 30 27.04 -53.16 10.04
N GLU A 31 28.06 -52.58 9.41
CA GLU A 31 29.16 -51.91 10.11
C GLU A 31 28.70 -50.69 10.94
N LEU A 32 27.80 -49.86 10.39
CA LEU A 32 27.17 -48.74 11.09
C LEU A 32 26.31 -49.22 12.27
N SER A 33 25.56 -50.31 12.09
CA SER A 33 24.68 -50.87 13.13
C SER A 33 25.47 -51.42 14.33
N GLN A 34 26.69 -51.91 14.11
CA GLN A 34 27.55 -52.46 15.16
C GLN A 34 28.45 -51.41 15.81
N LYS A 35 29.05 -50.50 15.02
CA LYS A 35 30.04 -49.51 15.50
C LYS A 35 29.42 -48.20 15.94
N ALA A 36 28.25 -47.84 15.39
CA ALA A 36 27.62 -46.54 15.58
C ALA A 36 26.08 -46.63 15.70
N SER A 37 25.57 -47.70 16.34
CA SER A 37 24.13 -47.95 16.52
C SER A 37 23.32 -46.73 16.96
N SER A 38 23.87 -45.91 17.86
CA SER A 38 23.20 -44.73 18.41
C SER A 38 22.95 -43.62 17.39
N ILE A 39 23.59 -43.62 16.22
CA ILE A 39 23.37 -42.60 15.20
C ILE A 39 22.25 -42.95 14.22
N LEU A 40 22.00 -44.25 14.01
CA LEU A 40 20.92 -44.73 13.14
C LEU A 40 19.53 -44.49 13.74
N THR A 41 19.46 -44.27 15.05
CA THR A 41 18.23 -43.96 15.78
C THR A 41 18.04 -42.47 16.05
N ARG A 42 19.03 -41.64 15.71
CA ARG A 42 19.01 -40.20 15.94
C ARG A 42 18.34 -39.47 14.78
N THR A 43 17.02 -39.31 14.91
CA THR A 43 16.18 -38.58 13.96
C THR A 43 16.67 -37.15 13.73
N ASP A 44 17.25 -36.49 14.72
CA ASP A 44 17.79 -35.12 14.59
C ASP A 44 18.98 -35.04 13.62
N VAL A 45 19.89 -36.02 13.67
CA VAL A 45 21.04 -36.10 12.75
C VAL A 45 20.59 -36.48 11.34
N ILE A 46 19.67 -37.44 11.24
CA ILE A 46 19.09 -37.90 9.97
C ILE A 46 18.33 -36.75 9.29
N ALA A 47 17.50 -36.02 10.06
CA ALA A 47 16.76 -34.87 9.55
C ALA A 47 17.70 -33.77 9.06
N LYS A 48 18.80 -33.50 9.77
CA LYS A 48 19.81 -32.53 9.33
C LYS A 48 20.38 -32.88 7.96
N CYS A 49 20.71 -34.16 7.71
CA CYS A 49 21.20 -34.60 6.40
C CYS A 49 20.11 -34.46 5.31
N ILE A 50 18.89 -34.89 5.60
CA ILE A 50 17.76 -34.88 4.64
C ILE A 50 17.32 -33.44 4.31
N TYR A 51 17.46 -32.49 5.23
CA TYR A 51 17.10 -31.10 5.00
C TYR A 51 18.07 -30.38 4.05
N GLU A 52 19.32 -30.87 3.94
CA GLU A 52 20.32 -30.36 2.98
C GLU A 52 20.06 -30.88 1.55
N TYR A 53 19.29 -31.95 1.39
CA TYR A 53 19.00 -32.55 0.08
C TYR A 53 18.03 -31.70 -0.75
N THR A 54 18.22 -31.79 -2.07
CA THR A 54 17.29 -31.29 -3.08
C THR A 54 15.99 -32.09 -3.07
N ASP A 55 14.93 -31.55 -3.68
CA ASP A 55 13.65 -32.25 -3.75
C ASP A 55 13.73 -33.57 -4.53
N GLU A 56 14.58 -33.62 -5.57
CA GLU A 56 14.78 -34.83 -6.37
C GLU A 56 15.46 -35.94 -5.56
N GLU A 57 16.46 -35.59 -4.76
CA GLU A 57 17.18 -36.53 -3.88
C GLU A 57 16.26 -37.08 -2.78
N VAL A 58 15.40 -36.25 -2.20
CA VAL A 58 14.41 -36.68 -1.22
C VAL A 58 13.35 -37.59 -1.84
N GLU A 59 12.95 -37.35 -3.08
CA GLU A 59 12.00 -38.23 -3.78
C GLU A 59 12.62 -39.61 -4.08
N LYS A 60 13.88 -39.64 -4.49
CA LYS A 60 14.65 -40.90 -4.62
C LYS A 60 14.72 -41.66 -3.30
N LEU A 61 14.96 -40.94 -2.20
CA LEU A 61 14.96 -41.52 -0.86
C LEU A 61 13.59 -42.10 -0.51
N LYS A 62 12.50 -41.31 -0.67
CA LYS A 62 11.13 -41.78 -0.43
C LYS A 62 10.81 -43.04 -1.23
N ASN A 63 11.19 -43.09 -2.50
CA ASN A 63 10.95 -44.25 -3.37
C ASN A 63 11.71 -45.49 -2.91
N PHE A 64 12.95 -45.34 -2.41
CA PHE A 64 13.72 -46.47 -1.86
C PHE A 64 13.07 -47.06 -0.59
N PHE A 65 12.51 -46.22 0.27
CA PHE A 65 11.91 -46.62 1.56
C PHE A 65 10.41 -46.96 1.49
N ARG A 66 9.81 -47.00 0.30
CA ARG A 66 8.42 -47.43 0.07
C ARG A 66 8.22 -48.91 0.38
N GLU A 67 7.04 -49.23 0.93
CA GLU A 67 6.65 -50.60 1.31
C GLU A 67 6.11 -51.44 0.14
N ASP A 68 5.78 -50.82 -1.00
CA ASP A 68 5.14 -51.44 -2.16
C ASP A 68 6.09 -51.73 -3.34
N VAL A 69 7.41 -51.64 -3.12
CA VAL A 69 8.41 -51.86 -4.18
C VAL A 69 8.68 -53.35 -4.38
N PRO A 70 8.59 -53.89 -5.62
CA PRO A 70 8.84 -55.30 -5.87
C PRO A 70 10.27 -55.73 -5.48
N LEU A 71 10.43 -56.97 -4.98
CA LEU A 71 11.71 -57.50 -4.46
C LEU A 71 12.86 -57.60 -5.48
N ASN A 72 12.57 -57.46 -6.77
CA ASN A 72 13.55 -57.44 -7.86
C ASN A 72 14.12 -56.03 -8.14
N GLU A 73 13.58 -55.00 -7.49
CA GLU A 73 14.08 -53.62 -7.54
C GLU A 73 14.84 -53.27 -6.26
N PRO A 74 15.79 -52.31 -6.33
CA PRO A 74 16.53 -51.87 -5.16
C PRO A 74 15.60 -51.10 -4.21
N SER A 75 15.16 -51.80 -3.15
CA SER A 75 14.26 -51.28 -2.12
C SER A 75 14.79 -51.56 -0.71
N PHE A 76 14.30 -50.79 0.25
CA PHE A 76 14.61 -51.00 1.66
C PHE A 76 14.17 -52.38 2.15
N GLN A 77 13.06 -52.90 1.64
CA GLN A 77 12.58 -54.25 1.97
C GLN A 77 13.52 -55.34 1.45
N GLY A 78 14.05 -55.17 0.23
CA GLY A 78 15.09 -56.06 -0.32
C GLY A 78 16.38 -56.01 0.50
N LEU A 79 16.77 -54.83 0.98
CA LEU A 79 17.91 -54.65 1.88
C LEU A 79 17.68 -55.32 3.25
N GLN A 80 16.46 -55.20 3.80
CA GLN A 80 16.07 -55.83 5.06
C GLN A 80 16.21 -57.35 4.99
N MET A 81 15.69 -57.96 3.91
CA MET A 81 15.75 -59.41 3.70
C MET A 81 17.19 -59.94 3.59
N GLN A 82 18.09 -59.18 2.94
CA GLN A 82 19.51 -59.53 2.89
C GLN A 82 20.18 -59.46 4.26
N LEU A 83 19.76 -58.51 5.11
CA LEU A 83 20.27 -58.35 6.46
C LEU A 83 19.68 -59.36 7.45
N GLU A 84 18.45 -59.85 7.24
CA GLU A 84 17.88 -60.95 8.04
C GLU A 84 18.71 -62.23 7.97
N CYS A 85 19.39 -62.48 6.85
CA CYS A 85 20.28 -63.63 6.67
C CYS A 85 21.65 -63.50 7.38
N VAL A 86 22.04 -62.29 7.83
CA VAL A 86 23.40 -61.98 8.30
C VAL A 86 23.42 -61.28 9.67
N GLY A 87 22.32 -60.63 10.04
CA GLY A 87 22.18 -59.76 11.21
C GLY A 87 21.75 -60.49 12.48
N ASN A 88 22.01 -59.86 13.62
CA ASN A 88 21.42 -60.26 14.91
C ASN A 88 20.11 -59.49 15.17
N SER A 89 19.28 -59.96 16.10
CA SER A 89 18.01 -59.32 16.46
C SER A 89 18.14 -57.82 16.81
N TYR A 90 19.28 -57.40 17.38
CA TYR A 90 19.56 -56.00 17.71
C TYR A 90 19.80 -55.11 16.47
N SER A 91 20.51 -55.61 15.46
CA SER A 91 20.75 -54.90 14.19
C SER A 91 19.47 -54.70 13.38
N LEU A 92 18.54 -55.67 13.43
CA LEU A 92 17.23 -55.62 12.79
C LEU A 92 16.31 -54.57 13.43
N ASP A 93 16.32 -54.44 14.76
CA ASP A 93 15.56 -53.38 15.46
C ASP A 93 16.08 -51.98 15.12
N ASN A 94 17.40 -51.79 15.05
CA ASN A 94 18.00 -50.53 14.61
C ASN A 94 17.68 -50.20 13.14
N PHE A 95 17.49 -51.22 12.30
CA PHE A 95 17.12 -51.09 10.89
C PHE A 95 15.70 -50.50 10.76
N GLY A 96 14.74 -51.06 11.49
CA GLY A 96 13.37 -50.53 11.52
C GLY A 96 13.30 -49.11 12.09
N LYS A 97 14.05 -48.83 13.16
CA LYS A 97 14.14 -47.48 13.72
C LYS A 97 14.71 -46.47 12.74
N PHE A 98 15.75 -46.85 11.99
CA PHE A 98 16.34 -46.00 10.96
C PHE A 98 15.34 -45.66 9.84
N GLN A 99 14.59 -46.65 9.34
CA GLN A 99 13.53 -46.43 8.35
C GLN A 99 12.51 -45.41 8.84
N VAL A 100 12.01 -45.59 10.06
CA VAL A 100 11.04 -44.68 10.68
C VAL A 100 11.61 -43.28 10.78
N SER A 101 12.86 -43.13 11.22
CA SER A 101 13.52 -41.83 11.34
C SER A 101 13.70 -41.13 9.98
N VAL A 102 14.07 -41.87 8.93
CA VAL A 102 14.20 -41.32 7.57
C VAL A 102 12.84 -40.87 7.03
N ASN A 103 11.82 -41.73 7.12
CA ASN A 103 10.48 -41.40 6.66
C ASN A 103 9.90 -40.20 7.40
N LEU A 104 10.08 -40.14 8.72
CA LEU A 104 9.63 -39.02 9.54
C LEU A 104 10.33 -37.72 9.12
N ALA A 105 11.64 -37.74 8.90
CA ALA A 105 12.40 -36.58 8.44
C ALA A 105 11.93 -36.09 7.05
N CYS A 106 11.63 -37.00 6.12
CA CYS A 106 11.06 -36.66 4.82
C CYS A 106 9.69 -35.96 4.94
N VAL A 107 8.79 -36.50 5.78
CA VAL A 107 7.47 -35.91 6.04
C VAL A 107 7.59 -34.53 6.70
N GLN A 108 8.49 -34.40 7.69
CA GLN A 108 8.72 -33.13 8.39
C GLN A 108 9.29 -32.05 7.45
N ARG A 109 10.22 -32.40 6.55
CA ARG A 109 10.76 -31.48 5.53
C ARG A 109 9.66 -30.92 4.64
N GLU A 110 8.77 -31.78 4.17
CA GLU A 110 7.65 -31.40 3.31
C GLU A 110 6.67 -30.46 4.03
N PHE A 111 6.29 -30.81 5.26
CA PHE A 111 5.45 -29.95 6.09
C PHE A 111 6.09 -28.57 6.32
N LEU A 112 7.39 -28.53 6.65
CA LEU A 112 8.13 -27.29 6.84
C LEU A 112 8.17 -26.45 5.57
N LYS A 113 8.40 -27.08 4.41
CA LYS A 113 8.43 -26.40 3.12
C LYS A 113 7.09 -25.76 2.78
N ASN A 114 5.99 -26.47 2.96
CA ASN A 114 4.64 -25.95 2.71
C ASN A 114 4.33 -24.75 3.62
N ASN A 115 4.69 -24.84 4.91
CA ASN A 115 4.52 -23.73 5.84
C ASN A 115 5.41 -22.53 5.50
N MET A 116 6.64 -22.75 5.03
CA MET A 116 7.53 -21.67 4.59
C MET A 116 6.99 -20.95 3.35
N VAL A 117 6.39 -21.66 2.40
CA VAL A 117 5.73 -21.04 1.24
C VAL A 117 4.59 -20.13 1.70
N SER A 118 3.69 -20.66 2.55
CA SER A 118 2.58 -19.88 3.11
C SER A 118 3.07 -18.65 3.90
N ALA A 119 4.08 -18.82 4.76
CA ALA A 119 4.67 -17.71 5.53
C ALA A 119 5.29 -16.64 4.62
N LYS A 120 5.93 -17.04 3.51
CA LYS A 120 6.50 -16.12 2.53
C LYS A 120 5.43 -15.34 1.79
N GLU A 121 4.31 -15.97 1.43
CA GLU A 121 3.17 -15.30 0.81
C GLU A 121 2.54 -14.28 1.76
N ILE A 122 2.31 -14.65 3.01
CA ILE A 122 1.80 -13.75 4.06
C ILE A 122 2.75 -12.55 4.25
N ALA A 123 4.06 -12.80 4.32
CA ALA A 123 5.05 -11.73 4.46
C ALA A 123 5.11 -10.81 3.24
N LYS A 124 4.91 -11.34 2.02
CA LYS A 124 4.85 -10.54 0.79
C LYS A 124 3.62 -9.65 0.79
N GLU A 125 2.47 -10.19 1.17
CA GLU A 125 1.22 -9.45 1.25
C GLU A 125 1.27 -8.36 2.34
N ALA A 126 1.82 -8.69 3.52
CA ALA A 126 2.03 -7.71 4.58
C ALA A 126 2.94 -6.55 4.14
N ASN A 127 4.01 -6.84 3.39
CA ASN A 127 4.87 -5.80 2.82
C ASN A 127 4.15 -4.94 1.77
N ARG A 128 3.30 -5.55 0.93
CA ARG A 128 2.49 -4.81 -0.05
C ARG A 128 1.56 -3.82 0.65
N VAL A 129 0.79 -4.29 1.63
CA VAL A 129 -0.11 -3.46 2.42
C VAL A 129 0.63 -2.35 3.17
N ALA A 130 1.81 -2.66 3.74
CA ALA A 130 2.64 -1.66 4.41
C ALA A 130 3.13 -0.58 3.45
N ASN A 131 3.55 -0.95 2.23
CA ASN A 131 3.98 0.00 1.21
C ASN A 131 2.82 0.88 0.72
N GLU A 132 1.65 0.30 0.49
CA GLU A 132 0.44 1.08 0.13
C GLU A 132 0.05 2.07 1.24
N ALA A 133 0.17 1.66 2.51
CA ALA A 133 -0.05 2.56 3.64
C ALA A 133 0.99 3.70 3.71
N LEU A 134 2.26 3.42 3.37
CA LEU A 134 3.31 4.45 3.29
C LEU A 134 3.08 5.45 2.15
N GLU A 135 2.64 4.97 1.00
CA GLU A 135 2.27 5.83 -0.14
C GLU A 135 1.06 6.70 0.20
N LEU A 136 0.01 6.11 0.78
CA LEU A 136 -1.17 6.84 1.25
C LEU A 136 -0.78 7.90 2.29
N LYS A 137 0.05 7.55 3.26
CA LYS A 137 0.58 8.48 4.26
C LYS A 137 1.28 9.66 3.58
N THR A 138 2.18 9.39 2.64
CA THR A 138 2.94 10.43 1.92
C THR A 138 2.01 11.35 1.13
N LYS A 139 1.01 10.78 0.44
CA LYS A 139 -0.03 11.54 -0.27
C LYS A 139 -0.81 12.46 0.68
N ILE A 140 -1.27 11.92 1.80
CA ILE A 140 -2.00 12.67 2.83
C ILE A 140 -1.16 13.84 3.37
N TYR A 141 0.14 13.61 3.67
CA TYR A 141 1.01 14.72 4.11
C TYR A 141 1.17 15.80 3.05
N SER A 142 1.33 15.42 1.79
CA SER A 142 1.41 16.38 0.69
C SER A 142 0.14 17.22 0.57
N GLU A 143 -1.03 16.58 0.66
CA GLU A 143 -2.34 17.26 0.64
C GLU A 143 -2.51 18.18 1.85
N PHE A 144 -2.09 17.76 3.05
CA PHE A 144 -2.13 18.61 4.24
C PHE A 144 -1.22 19.83 4.12
N ILE A 145 0.00 19.68 3.62
CA ILE A 145 0.92 20.81 3.40
C ILE A 145 0.31 21.80 2.41
N ALA A 146 -0.34 21.32 1.35
CA ALA A 146 -1.07 22.15 0.41
C ALA A 146 -2.23 22.91 1.06
N ILE A 147 -3.10 22.22 1.81
CA ILE A 147 -4.22 22.85 2.53
C ILE A 147 -3.72 23.89 3.53
N LEU A 148 -2.63 23.58 4.26
CA LEU A 148 -2.02 24.51 5.20
C LEU A 148 -1.50 25.77 4.48
N GLY A 149 -0.80 25.61 3.35
CA GLY A 149 -0.33 26.74 2.55
C GLY A 149 -1.46 27.64 2.05
N ILE A 150 -2.56 27.05 1.57
CA ILE A 150 -3.78 27.75 1.17
C ILE A 150 -4.36 28.52 2.36
N PHE A 151 -4.54 27.87 3.52
CA PHE A 151 -5.11 28.49 4.71
C PHE A 151 -4.25 29.64 5.24
N THR A 152 -2.93 29.49 5.23
CA THR A 152 -1.98 30.55 5.58
C THR A 152 -2.09 31.74 4.63
N ALA A 153 -2.18 31.50 3.32
CA ALA A 153 -2.37 32.57 2.34
C ALA A 153 -3.69 33.32 2.56
N ILE A 154 -4.80 32.61 2.80
CA ILE A 154 -6.11 33.22 3.13
C ILE A 154 -5.99 34.07 4.38
N SER A 155 -5.36 33.55 5.43
CA SER A 155 -5.24 34.22 6.72
C SER A 155 -4.44 35.52 6.61
N PHE A 156 -3.27 35.48 5.95
CA PHE A 156 -2.45 36.67 5.73
C PHE A 156 -3.14 37.70 4.84
N MET A 157 -3.82 37.24 3.79
CA MET A 157 -4.61 38.15 2.97
C MET A 157 -5.75 38.78 3.78
N SER A 158 -6.51 37.98 4.52
CA SER A 158 -7.66 38.44 5.29
C SER A 158 -7.24 39.46 6.34
N MET A 159 -6.11 39.25 7.02
CA MET A 159 -5.57 40.21 7.98
C MET A 159 -5.18 41.54 7.30
N GLY A 160 -4.45 41.52 6.19
CA GLY A 160 -4.09 42.75 5.46
C GLY A 160 -5.30 43.46 4.86
N SER A 161 -6.26 42.67 4.38
CA SER A 161 -7.52 43.11 3.80
C SER A 161 -8.44 43.80 4.82
N LEU A 162 -8.58 43.21 6.02
CA LEU A 162 -9.35 43.80 7.12
C LEU A 162 -8.71 45.08 7.67
N GLN A 163 -7.37 45.17 7.67
CA GLN A 163 -6.68 46.41 8.02
C GLN A 163 -7.00 47.54 7.04
N MET A 164 -6.90 47.27 5.74
CA MET A 164 -7.25 48.24 4.70
C MET A 164 -8.71 48.69 4.81
N LEU A 165 -9.64 47.76 5.05
CA LEU A 165 -11.05 48.07 5.27
C LEU A 165 -11.24 48.93 6.55
N GLY A 166 -10.51 48.61 7.61
CA GLY A 166 -10.52 49.38 8.86
C GLY A 166 -10.03 50.81 8.68
N ASP A 167 -8.99 51.03 7.86
CA ASP A 167 -8.49 52.37 7.55
C ASP A 167 -9.49 53.16 6.69
N LEU A 168 -10.16 52.52 5.73
CA LEU A 168 -11.23 53.16 4.96
C LEU A 168 -12.40 53.64 5.84
N PHE A 169 -12.76 52.87 6.87
CA PHE A 169 -13.80 53.30 7.81
C PHE A 169 -13.35 54.39 8.79
N LYS A 170 -12.05 54.52 9.09
CA LYS A 170 -11.53 55.62 9.91
C LYS A 170 -11.68 56.97 9.20
N ASP A 171 -11.50 57.01 7.88
CA ASP A 171 -11.63 58.22 7.07
C ASP A 171 -13.10 58.69 6.92
N VAL A 172 -14.09 57.84 7.27
CA VAL A 172 -15.53 58.16 7.20
C VAL A 172 -16.06 58.75 8.52
N LYS A 173 -15.22 58.89 9.55
CA LYS A 173 -15.62 59.30 10.90
C LYS A 173 -16.24 60.72 10.98
N ASP A 174 -15.96 61.59 10.02
CA ASP A 174 -16.66 62.86 9.81
C ASP A 174 -17.57 62.75 8.56
N PRO A 175 -18.85 62.36 8.73
CA PRO A 175 -19.72 62.00 7.62
C PRO A 175 -20.21 63.24 6.88
N THR A 176 -19.49 63.62 5.82
CA THR A 176 -20.05 64.45 4.76
C THR A 176 -20.71 63.51 3.76
N THR A 177 -21.82 63.90 3.10
CA THR A 177 -22.50 63.08 2.09
C THR A 177 -21.53 62.52 1.04
N VAL A 178 -20.50 63.30 0.70
CA VAL A 178 -19.42 62.92 -0.21
C VAL A 178 -18.50 61.81 0.35
N SER A 179 -18.14 61.82 1.65
CA SER A 179 -17.24 60.81 2.24
C SER A 179 -17.91 59.43 2.34
N ILE A 180 -19.22 59.41 2.62
CA ILE A 180 -20.03 58.17 2.59
C ILE A 180 -20.11 57.61 1.17
N GLY A 181 -20.37 58.47 0.17
CA GLY A 181 -20.40 58.05 -1.24
C GLY A 181 -19.07 57.46 -1.70
N TYR A 182 -17.95 58.10 -1.34
CA TYR A 182 -16.60 57.60 -1.64
C TYR A 182 -16.33 56.25 -0.97
N ALA A 183 -16.69 56.09 0.30
CA ALA A 183 -16.50 54.83 1.02
C ALA A 183 -17.27 53.66 0.41
N MET A 184 -18.49 53.89 -0.11
CA MET A 184 -19.25 52.83 -0.79
C MET A 184 -18.64 52.43 -2.13
N ILE A 185 -18.07 53.38 -2.88
CA ILE A 185 -17.37 53.08 -4.14
C ILE A 185 -16.11 52.24 -3.87
N VAL A 186 -15.28 52.67 -2.92
CA VAL A 186 -14.05 51.94 -2.58
C VAL A 186 -14.37 50.57 -1.97
N GLY A 187 -15.41 50.49 -1.13
CA GLY A 187 -15.91 49.22 -0.58
C GLY A 187 -16.41 48.26 -1.66
N GLY A 188 -17.08 48.76 -2.71
CA GLY A 188 -17.52 47.96 -3.85
C GLY A 188 -16.35 47.37 -4.64
N ILE A 189 -15.35 48.20 -4.95
CA ILE A 189 -14.11 47.75 -5.61
C ILE A 189 -13.40 46.68 -4.75
N TYR A 190 -13.34 46.88 -3.44
CA TYR A 190 -12.76 45.92 -2.50
C TYR A 190 -13.48 44.57 -2.51
N ILE A 191 -14.82 44.56 -2.52
CA ILE A 191 -15.61 43.31 -2.60
C ILE A 191 -15.34 42.56 -3.91
N VAL A 192 -15.18 43.25 -5.05
CA VAL A 192 -14.81 42.61 -6.33
C VAL A 192 -13.44 41.96 -6.25
N ILE A 193 -12.44 42.66 -5.69
CA ILE A 193 -11.09 42.12 -5.55
C ILE A 193 -11.10 40.88 -4.65
N MET A 194 -11.81 40.93 -3.52
CA MET A 194 -11.96 39.78 -2.61
C MET A 194 -12.70 38.63 -3.29
N TYR A 195 -13.74 38.91 -4.08
CA TYR A 195 -14.49 37.89 -4.82
C TYR A 195 -13.63 37.16 -5.87
N VAL A 196 -12.88 37.90 -6.68
CA VAL A 196 -11.93 37.33 -7.65
C VAL A 196 -10.85 36.51 -6.94
N PHE A 197 -10.38 36.97 -5.78
CA PHE A 197 -9.39 36.23 -5.00
C PHE A 197 -9.94 34.88 -4.49
N VAL A 198 -11.15 34.88 -3.94
CA VAL A 198 -11.82 33.65 -3.48
C VAL A 198 -11.99 32.67 -4.65
N ILE A 199 -12.37 33.15 -5.84
CA ILE A 199 -12.43 32.34 -7.08
C ILE A 199 -11.07 31.70 -7.38
N ILE A 200 -9.99 32.48 -7.41
CA ILE A 200 -8.63 31.98 -7.69
C ILE A 200 -8.22 30.94 -6.65
N MET A 201 -8.60 31.10 -5.39
CA MET A 201 -8.30 30.15 -4.32
C MET A 201 -9.08 28.84 -4.43
N PHE A 202 -10.36 28.88 -4.78
CA PHE A 202 -11.14 27.66 -5.05
C PHE A 202 -10.61 26.90 -6.28
N VAL A 203 -10.21 27.63 -7.32
CA VAL A 203 -9.54 27.05 -8.49
C VAL A 203 -8.17 26.47 -8.10
N GLY A 204 -7.40 27.17 -7.29
CA GLY A 204 -6.11 26.70 -6.77
C GLY A 204 -6.25 25.43 -5.92
N MET A 205 -7.27 25.37 -5.06
CA MET A 205 -7.57 24.20 -4.24
C MET A 205 -7.98 22.99 -5.08
N LYS A 206 -8.86 23.17 -6.07
CA LYS A 206 -9.25 22.10 -7.00
C LYS A 206 -8.05 21.58 -7.79
N ARG A 207 -7.17 22.48 -8.23
CA ARG A 207 -5.94 22.13 -8.95
C ARG A 207 -4.94 21.34 -8.11
N VAL A 208 -4.88 21.59 -6.80
CA VAL A 208 -3.90 20.96 -5.90
C VAL A 208 -4.43 19.67 -5.25
N VAL A 209 -5.74 19.55 -5.03
CA VAL A 209 -6.38 18.41 -4.33
C VAL A 209 -6.76 17.26 -5.28
N GLY A 210 -6.86 17.49 -6.59
CA GLY A 210 -6.94 16.42 -7.59
C GLY A 210 -8.22 16.41 -8.40
N ASN A 211 -8.07 15.96 -9.64
CA ASN A 211 -8.98 16.01 -10.80
C ASN A 211 -9.04 17.37 -11.48
N GLY A 212 -8.14 17.51 -12.46
CA GLY A 212 -8.24 18.53 -13.49
C GLY A 212 -9.54 18.39 -14.25
N ASP A 213 -10.30 19.46 -14.22
CA ASP A 213 -11.11 20.04 -15.29
C ASP A 213 -11.59 21.41 -14.80
N GLU A 214 -11.94 22.29 -15.74
CA GLU A 214 -12.37 23.66 -15.51
C GLU A 214 -13.34 23.78 -14.32
N TYR A 215 -13.16 24.81 -13.50
CA TYR A 215 -14.10 25.07 -12.42
C TYR A 215 -15.32 25.75 -13.03
N ASP A 216 -16.41 24.99 -13.22
CA ASP A 216 -17.71 25.55 -13.59
C ASP A 216 -18.29 26.29 -12.39
N PHE A 217 -17.97 27.57 -12.30
CA PHE A 217 -18.75 28.47 -11.45
C PHE A 217 -20.14 28.59 -12.06
N SER A 218 -21.19 28.39 -11.26
CA SER A 218 -22.53 28.65 -11.74
C SER A 218 -22.65 30.12 -12.13
N THR A 219 -22.92 30.35 -13.42
CA THR A 219 -23.03 31.69 -14.02
C THR A 219 -24.01 32.58 -13.25
N GLU A 220 -25.02 31.97 -12.61
CA GLU A 220 -25.97 32.64 -11.73
C GLU A 220 -25.34 33.28 -10.49
N ILE A 221 -24.50 32.54 -9.75
CA ILE A 221 -23.90 33.06 -8.51
C ILE A 221 -22.92 34.19 -8.86
N CYS A 222 -22.19 34.04 -9.97
CA CYS A 222 -21.30 35.09 -10.48
C CYS A 222 -22.08 36.34 -10.91
N ALA A 223 -23.19 36.16 -11.64
CA ALA A 223 -24.05 37.27 -12.04
C ALA A 223 -24.63 38.01 -10.84
N ILE A 224 -25.17 37.28 -9.85
CA ILE A 224 -25.75 37.88 -8.63
C ILE A 224 -24.70 38.66 -7.84
N ALA A 225 -23.48 38.11 -7.69
CA ALA A 225 -22.39 38.79 -6.99
C ALA A 225 -21.96 40.10 -7.69
N LEU A 226 -21.85 40.08 -9.01
CA LEU A 226 -21.49 41.26 -9.79
C LEU A 226 -22.57 42.35 -9.73
N ILE A 227 -23.86 41.96 -9.79
CA ILE A 227 -25.00 42.88 -9.65
C ILE A 227 -25.00 43.51 -8.25
N ALA A 228 -24.75 42.74 -7.20
CA ALA A 228 -24.69 43.26 -5.82
C ALA A 228 -23.58 44.31 -5.65
N VAL A 229 -22.45 44.16 -6.35
CA VAL A 229 -21.38 45.17 -6.30
C VAL A 229 -21.71 46.38 -7.15
N ALA A 230 -22.22 46.19 -8.36
CA ALA A 230 -22.58 47.28 -9.24
C ALA A 230 -23.65 48.20 -8.63
N THR A 231 -24.62 47.62 -7.92
CA THR A 231 -25.63 48.39 -7.16
C THR A 231 -25.01 49.18 -6.01
N LEU A 232 -24.03 48.62 -5.30
CA LEU A 232 -23.29 49.33 -4.24
C LEU A 232 -22.49 50.52 -4.79
N ILE A 233 -21.80 50.34 -5.91
CA ILE A 233 -21.03 51.40 -6.59
C ILE A 233 -21.98 52.47 -7.16
N GLY A 234 -23.09 52.06 -7.76
CA GLY A 234 -24.12 52.96 -8.30
C GLY A 234 -24.77 53.82 -7.22
N ALA A 235 -25.10 53.23 -6.07
CA ALA A 235 -25.57 53.96 -4.90
C ALA A 235 -24.50 54.95 -4.39
N GLY A 236 -23.22 54.57 -4.42
CA GLY A 236 -22.10 55.44 -4.03
C GLY A 236 -21.98 56.68 -4.93
N LEU A 237 -22.11 56.49 -6.24
CA LEU A 237 -22.07 57.57 -7.23
C LEU A 237 -23.28 58.51 -7.13
N LEU A 238 -24.47 58.00 -6.84
CA LEU A 238 -25.67 58.84 -6.60
C LEU A 238 -25.49 59.74 -5.37
N ILE A 239 -24.99 59.18 -4.27
CA ILE A 239 -24.77 59.91 -3.01
C ILE A 239 -23.66 60.97 -3.18
N CYS A 240 -22.67 60.71 -4.03
CA CYS A 240 -21.59 61.66 -4.34
C CYS A 240 -22.04 62.82 -5.28
N GLY A 241 -23.31 62.86 -5.70
CA GLY A 241 -23.87 63.94 -6.53
C GLY A 241 -23.73 63.72 -8.04
N HIS A 242 -23.14 62.61 -8.48
CA HIS A 242 -23.09 62.22 -9.89
C HIS A 242 -24.38 61.47 -10.28
N LEU A 243 -25.49 62.22 -10.36
CA LEU A 243 -26.84 61.69 -10.56
C LEU A 243 -26.99 60.87 -11.85
N ILE A 244 -26.40 61.34 -12.95
CA ILE A 244 -26.53 60.72 -14.28
C ILE A 244 -25.78 59.38 -14.34
N SER A 245 -24.52 59.34 -13.87
CA SER A 245 -23.77 58.09 -13.86
C SER A 245 -24.34 57.08 -12.87
N GLY A 246 -24.81 57.53 -11.70
CA GLY A 246 -25.46 56.65 -10.73
C GLY A 246 -26.75 56.02 -11.26
N LEU A 247 -27.59 56.79 -11.96
CA LEU A 247 -28.80 56.25 -12.62
C LEU A 247 -28.44 55.27 -13.76
N MET A 248 -27.36 55.53 -14.50
CA MET A 248 -26.89 54.63 -15.56
C MET A 248 -26.42 53.27 -15.01
N PHE A 249 -25.72 53.24 -13.87
CA PHE A 249 -25.32 51.98 -13.24
C PHE A 249 -26.53 51.17 -12.75
N ILE A 250 -27.49 51.82 -12.07
CA ILE A 250 -28.69 51.14 -11.56
C ILE A 250 -29.58 50.61 -12.70
N THR A 251 -29.69 51.35 -13.80
CA THR A 251 -30.45 50.88 -14.98
C THR A 251 -29.76 49.72 -15.68
N LEU A 252 -28.42 49.72 -15.76
CA LEU A 252 -27.63 48.58 -16.25
C LEU A 252 -27.81 47.34 -15.37
N ASP A 253 -27.88 47.50 -14.03
CA ASP A 253 -28.10 46.40 -13.10
C ASP A 253 -29.49 45.79 -13.24
N ILE A 254 -30.53 46.61 -13.39
CA ILE A 254 -31.90 46.12 -13.62
C ILE A 254 -31.96 45.32 -14.92
N VAL A 255 -31.31 45.80 -15.98
CA VAL A 255 -31.22 45.08 -17.26
C VAL A 255 -30.41 43.79 -17.12
N GLY A 256 -29.31 43.80 -16.38
CA GLY A 256 -28.49 42.64 -16.09
C GLY A 256 -29.24 41.55 -15.31
N ILE A 257 -30.03 41.94 -14.31
CA ILE A 257 -30.92 41.04 -13.55
C ILE A 257 -31.96 40.40 -14.48
N ILE A 258 -32.60 41.21 -15.33
CA ILE A 258 -33.62 40.73 -16.27
C ILE A 258 -33.01 39.73 -17.27
N ILE A 259 -31.83 40.00 -17.80
CA ILE A 259 -31.11 39.10 -18.71
C ILE A 259 -30.69 37.81 -17.98
N ALA A 260 -30.14 37.92 -16.76
CA ALA A 260 -29.74 36.76 -15.97
C ALA A 260 -30.92 35.83 -15.62
N PHE A 261 -32.12 36.38 -15.41
CA PHE A 261 -33.35 35.61 -15.21
C PHE A 261 -34.00 35.07 -16.50
N LEU A 262 -33.74 35.70 -17.66
CA LEU A 262 -34.30 35.30 -18.96
C LEU A 262 -33.43 34.30 -19.74
N VAL A 263 -32.13 34.20 -19.45
CA VAL A 263 -31.26 33.20 -20.08
C VAL A 263 -31.66 31.81 -19.58
N PRO A 264 -32.13 30.90 -20.44
CA PRO A 264 -32.58 29.57 -20.03
C PRO A 264 -31.42 28.78 -19.41
N GLN A 265 -31.67 28.23 -18.23
CA GLN A 265 -30.84 27.28 -17.53
C GLN A 265 -30.49 26.10 -18.46
N LYS A 266 -29.27 26.06 -18.99
CA LYS A 266 -28.79 24.86 -19.69
C LYS A 266 -28.46 23.83 -18.62
N SER A 267 -29.43 22.95 -18.35
CA SER A 267 -29.25 21.75 -17.53
C SER A 267 -28.03 20.96 -18.02
N PRO A 268 -26.99 20.74 -17.19
CA PRO A 268 -25.95 19.78 -17.51
C PRO A 268 -26.50 18.38 -17.21
N ASN A 269 -27.22 17.82 -18.17
CA ASN A 269 -27.57 16.40 -18.17
C ASN A 269 -26.67 15.66 -19.17
N ASN A 270 -25.97 14.66 -18.64
CA ASN A 270 -25.40 13.48 -19.30
C ASN A 270 -24.18 13.65 -20.21
N ALA A 271 -23.00 13.45 -19.62
CA ALA A 271 -21.97 12.53 -20.11
C ALA A 271 -21.10 12.08 -18.93
#